data_AF-A0A7J8MQP3-F1
#
_entry.id   AF-A0A7J8MQP3-F1
#
_cell.length_a   1.000
_cell.length_b   1.000
_cell.length_c   1.000
_cell.angle_alpha   90.00
_cell.angle_beta   90.00
_cell.angle_gamma   90.00
#
_symmetry.space_group_name_H-M   'P 1'
#
loop_
_entity.id
_entity.type
_entity.pdbx_description
1 polymer ?
#
loop_
_entity_poly.entity_id
_entity_poly.type
_entity_poly.pdbx_seq_one_letter_code
_entity_poly.pdbx_strand_id
1 'polypeptide(L)'
;MINGLCKDGLPDEAYRLFGSMGDNDCSPDSCCYNVMIRGFLRNNSSSKATQLLTEMIGKGFSADIFTATLFMDFIVHSNRSILL
;
A
#
# COMPACT_ATOMS: atom_id res chain seq x y z
N MET A 1 8.36 -11.86 -4.22
CA MET A 1 8.39 -11.10 -5.49
C MET A 1 7.86 -9.67 -5.31
N ILE A 2 6.61 -9.49 -4.84
CA ILE A 2 5.98 -8.17 -4.61
C ILE A 2 6.89 -7.19 -3.85
N ASN A 3 7.42 -7.57 -2.68
CA ASN A 3 8.32 -6.71 -1.90
C ASN A 3 9.62 -6.33 -2.64
N GLY A 4 10.14 -7.22 -3.49
CA GLY A 4 11.33 -6.94 -4.30
C GLY A 4 11.05 -5.85 -5.31
N LEU A 5 10.01 -6.04 -6.13
CA LEU A 5 9.57 -5.05 -7.13
C LEU A 5 9.26 -3.68 -6.50
N CYS A 6 8.62 -3.64 -5.34
CA CYS A 6 8.39 -2.38 -4.61
C CYS A 6 9.69 -1.67 -4.21
N LYS A 7 10.73 -2.42 -3.79
CA LYS A 7 12.04 -1.88 -3.43
C LYS A 7 12.85 -1.43 -4.66
N ASP A 8 12.63 -2.07 -5.80
CA ASP A 8 13.27 -1.74 -7.08
C ASP A 8 12.58 -0.58 -7.81
N GLY A 9 11.57 0.06 -7.20
CA GLY A 9 10.86 1.19 -7.80
C GLY A 9 9.85 0.80 -8.87
N LEU A 10 9.39 -0.45 -8.87
CA LEU A 10 8.43 -1.01 -9.82
C LEU A 10 7.08 -1.38 -9.15
N PRO A 11 6.40 -0.43 -8.46
CA PRO A 11 5.20 -0.74 -7.68
C PRO A 11 4.00 -1.14 -8.56
N ASP A 12 3.94 -0.71 -9.82
CA ASP A 12 2.88 -1.09 -10.74
C ASP A 12 2.99 -2.55 -11.19
N GLU A 13 4.20 -3.05 -11.39
CA GLU A 13 4.44 -4.47 -11.65
C GLU A 13 4.11 -5.32 -10.41
N ALA A 14 4.52 -4.84 -9.23
CA ALA A 14 4.15 -5.45 -7.97
C ALA A 14 2.61 -5.52 -7.79
N TYR A 15 1.89 -4.47 -8.18
CA TYR A 15 0.43 -4.41 -8.09
C TYR A 15 -0.26 -5.37 -9.05
N ARG A 16 0.27 -5.58 -10.26
CA ARG A 16 -0.24 -6.60 -11.18
C ARG A 16 -0.15 -8.00 -10.57
N LEU A 17 0.99 -8.33 -9.95
CA LEU A 17 1.14 -9.61 -9.24
C LEU A 17 0.20 -9.71 -8.05
N PHE A 18 0.09 -8.64 -7.26
CA PHE A 18 -0.84 -8.55 -6.14
C PHE A 18 -2.29 -8.79 -6.58
N GLY A 19 -2.72 -8.25 -7.72
CA GLY A 19 -4.07 -8.48 -8.26
C GLY A 19 -4.30 -9.94 -8.68
N SER A 20 -3.30 -10.57 -9.31
CA SER A 20 -3.39 -11.97 -9.78
C SER A 20 -3.39 -13.02 -8.67
N MET A 21 -3.10 -12.63 -7.43
CA MET A 21 -3.08 -13.53 -6.27
C MET A 21 -4.45 -14.21 -6.04
N GLY A 22 -5.56 -13.47 -6.24
CA GLY A 22 -6.91 -14.03 -6.13
C GLY A 22 -7.21 -15.13 -7.16
N ASP A 23 -6.67 -15.01 -8.37
CA ASP A 23 -6.89 -15.98 -9.45
C ASP A 23 -6.16 -17.31 -9.23
N ASN A 24 -5.21 -17.34 -8.27
CA ASN A 24 -4.37 -18.50 -7.96
C ASN A 24 -4.74 -19.14 -6.60
N ASP A 25 -5.98 -18.94 -6.13
CA ASP A 25 -6.48 -19.38 -4.81
C ASP A 25 -5.60 -18.91 -3.62
N CYS A 26 -4.81 -17.85 -3.83
CA CYS A 26 -3.86 -17.31 -2.86
C CYS A 26 -4.22 -15.86 -2.55
N SER A 27 -5.36 -15.62 -1.90
CA SER A 27 -5.84 -14.26 -1.64
C SER A 27 -4.82 -13.41 -0.85
N PRO A 28 -4.65 -12.12 -1.19
CA PRO A 28 -3.78 -11.24 -0.41
C PRO A 28 -4.18 -11.14 1.05
N ASP A 29 -3.22 -11.30 1.95
CA ASP A 29 -3.37 -11.13 3.39
C ASP A 29 -2.94 -9.72 3.85
N SER A 30 -3.06 -9.46 5.15
CA SER A 30 -2.63 -8.19 5.75
C SER A 30 -1.17 -7.84 5.44
N CYS A 31 -0.27 -8.83 5.39
CA CYS A 31 1.14 -8.60 5.07
C CYS A 31 1.30 -8.09 3.63
N CYS A 32 0.59 -8.70 2.68
CA CYS A 32 0.60 -8.30 1.28
C CYS A 32 0.11 -6.85 1.10
N TYR A 33 -0.98 -6.47 1.76
CA TYR A 33 -1.47 -5.07 1.74
C TYR A 33 -0.42 -4.10 2.30
N ASN A 34 0.15 -4.39 3.47
CA ASN A 34 1.17 -3.54 4.07
C ASN A 34 2.37 -3.34 3.12
N VAL A 35 2.84 -4.40 2.45
CA VAL A 35 3.94 -4.30 1.48
C VAL A 35 3.56 -3.42 0.28
N MET A 36 2.38 -3.62 -0.31
CA MET A 36 1.94 -2.84 -1.47
C MET A 36 1.74 -1.36 -1.15
N ILE A 37 1.09 -1.07 -0.01
CA ILE A 37 0.86 0.31 0.44
C ILE A 37 2.19 1.04 0.60
N ARG A 38 3.16 0.45 1.30
CA ARG A 38 4.50 1.05 1.46
C ARG A 38 5.22 1.23 0.13
N GLY A 39 5.07 0.25 -0.77
CA GLY A 39 5.61 0.34 -2.13
C GLY A 39 5.10 1.59 -2.85
N PHE A 40 3.79 1.83 -2.82
CA PHE A 40 3.22 3.02 -3.46
C PHE A 40 3.56 4.33 -2.74
N LEU A 41 3.56 4.37 -1.41
CA LEU A 41 3.96 5.57 -0.66
C LEU A 41 5.40 5.99 -0.97
N ARG A 42 6.33 5.04 -1.00
CA ARG A 42 7.75 5.28 -1.31
C ARG A 42 7.99 5.71 -2.76
N ASN A 43 7.07 5.39 -3.65
CA ASN A 43 7.11 5.76 -5.06
C ASN A 43 6.11 6.89 -5.39
N ASN A 44 5.77 7.72 -4.39
CA ASN A 44 4.96 8.94 -4.53
C ASN A 44 3.55 8.72 -5.13
N SER A 45 2.98 7.52 -5.01
CA SER A 45 1.64 7.19 -5.50
C SER A 45 0.63 7.05 -4.37
N SER A 46 0.34 8.16 -3.71
CA SER A 46 -0.55 8.18 -2.52
C SER A 46 -2.00 7.81 -2.79
N SER A 47 -2.50 8.09 -4.00
CA SER A 47 -3.86 7.71 -4.40
C SER A 47 -4.04 6.19 -4.37
N LYS A 48 -3.11 5.44 -4.97
CA LYS A 48 -3.13 3.96 -4.95
C LYS A 48 -2.90 3.40 -3.55
N ALA A 49 -2.00 4.01 -2.78
CA ALA A 49 -1.80 3.63 -1.38
C ALA A 49 -3.09 3.79 -0.56
N THR A 50 -3.81 4.90 -0.73
CA THR A 50 -5.07 5.20 -0.01
C THR A 50 -6.20 4.24 -0.42
N GLN A 51 -6.28 3.91 -1.71
CA GLN A 51 -7.23 2.91 -2.20
C GLN A 51 -6.99 1.54 -1.55
N LEU A 52 -5.74 1.09 -1.50
CA LEU A 52 -5.37 -0.18 -0.86
C LEU A 52 -5.60 -0.17 0.64
N LEU A 53 -5.36 0.95 1.32
CA LEU A 53 -5.69 1.09 2.74
C LEU A 53 -7.20 0.95 2.99
N THR A 54 -8.01 1.57 2.14
CA THR A 54 -9.48 1.47 2.21
C THR A 54 -9.95 0.04 2.00
N GLU A 55 -9.39 -0.66 0.99
CA GLU A 55 -9.68 -2.06 0.71
C GLU A 55 -9.26 -2.99 1.87
N MET A 56 -8.07 -2.76 2.42
CA MET A 56 -7.53 -3.49 3.58
C MET A 56 -8.47 -3.42 4.77
N ILE A 57 -8.95 -2.22 5.11
CA ILE A 57 -9.91 -1.99 6.21
C ILE A 57 -11.25 -2.66 5.89
N GLY A 58 -11.74 -2.56 4.65
CA GLY A 58 -12.97 -3.23 4.21
C GLY A 58 -12.92 -4.76 4.33
N LYS A 59 -11.72 -5.35 4.28
CA LYS A 59 -11.47 -6.78 4.50
C LYS A 59 -11.22 -7.16 5.97
N GLY A 60 -11.28 -6.20 6.89
CA GLY A 60 -11.05 -6.43 8.32
C GLY A 60 -9.58 -6.52 8.71
N PHE A 61 -8.66 -6.11 7.85
CA PHE A 61 -7.23 -6.03 8.17
C PHE A 61 -6.85 -4.63 8.66
N SER A 62 -5.72 -4.55 9.37
CA SER A 62 -5.17 -3.29 9.91
C SER A 62 -3.76 -3.04 9.42
N ALA A 63 -3.47 -1.80 9.02
CA ALA A 63 -2.10 -1.37 8.75
C ALA A 63 -1.24 -1.57 10.01
N ASP A 64 -0.02 -2.07 9.82
CA ASP A 64 0.93 -2.15 10.93
C ASP A 64 1.59 -0.78 11.20
N ILE A 65 2.36 -0.72 12.28
CA ILE A 65 2.99 0.52 12.74
C ILE A 65 3.87 1.18 11.67
N PHE A 66 4.61 0.40 10.88
CA PHE A 66 5.49 0.96 9.86
C PHE A 66 4.70 1.56 8.69
N THR A 67 3.62 0.90 8.29
CA THR A 67 2.74 1.40 7.23
C THR A 67 1.99 2.66 7.70
N ALA A 68 1.52 2.66 8.94
CA ALA A 68 0.85 3.82 9.53
C ALA A 68 1.79 5.03 9.63
N THR A 69 3.03 4.84 10.12
CA THR A 69 4.03 5.92 10.18
C THR A 69 4.31 6.50 8.80
N LEU A 70 4.53 5.67 7.78
CA LEU A 70 4.76 6.16 6.42
C LEU A 70 3.58 6.96 5.86
N PHE A 71 2.35 6.58 6.19
CA PHE A 71 1.17 7.36 5.82
C PHE A 71 1.11 8.70 6.53
N MET A 72 1.38 8.72 7.83
CA MET A 72 1.43 9.96 8.62
C MET A 72 2.51 10.90 8.07
N ASP A 73 3.70 10.37 7.78
CA ASP A 73 4.78 11.14 7.15
C ASP A 73 4.30 11.71 5.80
N PHE A 74 3.66 10.89 4.97
CA PHE A 74 3.11 11.36 3.70
C PHE A 74 2.08 12.48 3.87
N ILE A 75 1.18 12.39 4.85
CA ILE A 75 0.14 13.39 5.12
C ILE A 75 0.77 14.70 5.60
N VAL A 76 1.72 14.63 6.54
CA VAL A 76 2.40 15.79 7.11
C VAL A 76 3.24 16.51 6.06
N HIS A 77 3.95 15.77 5.21
CA HIS A 77 4.84 16.36 4.20
C HIS A 77 4.14 16.69 2.88
N SER A 78 2.90 16.24 2.65
CA SER A 78 2.15 16.56 1.43
C SER A 78 1.66 18.01 1.31
N ASN A 79 1.84 18.85 2.34
CA ASN A 79 1.49 20.28 2.30
C ASN A 79 0.10 20.57 1.69
N ARG A 80 -0.87 19.68 1.93
CA ARG A 80 -2.28 20.03 1.78
C ARG A 80 -2.74 20.46 3.15
N SER A 81 -2.97 21.76 3.29
CA SER A 81 -3.70 22.35 4.41
C SER A 81 -5.02 21.58 4.59
N ILE A 82 -5.01 20.56 5.46
CA ILE A 82 -6.24 20.02 6.01
C ILE A 82 -6.59 21.00 7.10
N LEU A 83 -7.42 22.00 6.74
CA LEU A 83 -8.24 22.70 7.71
C LEU A 83 -9.10 21.62 8.40
N LEU A 84 -8.67 21.22 9.59
CA LEU A 84 -9.57 20.67 10.60
C LEU A 84 -10.47 21.81 11.10
#